data_AF-A0A1W1CBJ7-F1
#
_entry.id   AF-A0A1W1CBJ7-F1
#
_cell.length_a   1.000
_cell.length_b   1.000
_cell.length_c   1.000
_cell.angle_alpha   90.00
_cell.angle_beta   90.00
_cell.angle_gamma   90.00
#
_symmetry.space_group_name_H-M   'P 1'
#
loop_
_entity.id
_entity.type
_entity.pdbx_description
1 polymer ?
#
loop_
_entity_poly.entity_id
_entity_poly.type
_entity_poly.pdbx_seq_one_letter_code
_entity_poly.pdbx_strand_id
1 'polypeptide(L)'
;MPTHSLVKQYLTQFYNVNVARYIKQKKYKQLKQIYLKLINISKTAVNYQNLAIIMFNYLDEKKQSVYYFKQAIKLNPNLPQVNNIKNIIKRYQ
;
A
#
# COMPACT_ATOMS: atom_id res chain seq x y z
N MET A 1 16.04 -6.18 -23.38
CA MET A 1 14.74 -6.13 -22.67
C MET A 1 14.90 -5.29 -21.43
N PRO A 2 14.01 -4.32 -21.13
CA PRO A 2 14.12 -3.58 -19.89
C PRO A 2 14.04 -4.59 -18.74
N THR A 3 15.09 -4.64 -17.92
CA THR A 3 15.17 -5.57 -16.80
C THR A 3 13.94 -5.37 -15.91
N HIS A 4 13.44 -6.45 -15.31
CA HIS A 4 12.27 -6.43 -14.42
C HIS A 4 12.34 -5.33 -13.33
N SER A 5 13.56 -4.85 -13.01
CA SER A 5 13.85 -3.72 -12.13
C SER A 5 13.39 -2.35 -12.67
N LEU A 6 13.63 -2.05 -13.95
CA LEU A 6 13.24 -0.76 -14.57
C LEU A 6 11.73 -0.61 -14.69
N VAL A 7 11.05 -1.69 -15.10
CA VAL A 7 9.57 -1.73 -15.18
C VAL A 7 8.97 -1.54 -13.79
N LYS A 8 9.54 -2.19 -12.77
CA LYS A 8 9.12 -2.07 -11.36
C LYS A 8 9.29 -0.64 -10.83
N GLN A 9 10.42 0.01 -11.10
CA GLN A 9 10.68 1.38 -10.68
C GLN A 9 9.74 2.37 -11.37
N TYR A 10 9.56 2.24 -12.70
CA TYR A 10 8.65 3.08 -13.47
C TYR A 10 7.21 2.97 -12.98
N LEU A 11 6.71 1.75 -12.76
CA LEU A 11 5.36 1.54 -12.24
C LEU A 11 5.20 2.15 -10.86
N THR A 12 6.16 1.91 -9.95
CA THR A 12 6.12 2.47 -8.58
C THR A 12 6.08 4.01 -8.61
N GLN A 13 6.94 4.64 -9.42
CA GLN A 13 6.98 6.09 -9.60
C GLN A 13 5.66 6.62 -10.18
N PHE A 14 5.18 6.00 -11.27
CA PHE A 14 3.94 6.37 -11.95
C PHE A 14 2.76 6.33 -10.99
N TYR A 15 2.63 5.27 -10.19
CA TYR A 15 1.53 5.18 -9.25
C TYR A 15 1.68 6.16 -8.08
N ASN A 16 2.87 6.35 -7.52
CA ASN A 16 3.10 7.32 -6.43
C ASN A 16 2.71 8.75 -6.84
N VAL A 17 3.09 9.19 -8.04
CA VAL A 17 2.70 10.52 -8.56
C VAL A 17 1.19 10.61 -8.79
N ASN A 18 0.57 9.52 -9.25
CA ASN A 18 -0.86 9.50 -9.51
C ASN A 18 -1.72 9.34 -8.24
N VAL A 19 -1.19 8.88 -7.10
CA VAL A 19 -1.94 8.69 -5.84
C VAL A 19 -2.64 9.97 -5.41
N ALA A 20 -1.94 11.10 -5.40
CA ALA A 20 -2.53 12.39 -5.03
C ALA A 20 -3.72 12.75 -5.92
N ARG A 21 -3.61 12.48 -7.24
CA ARG A 21 -4.69 12.68 -8.20
C ARG A 21 -5.88 11.76 -7.93
N TYR A 22 -5.64 10.47 -7.68
CA TYR A 22 -6.71 9.51 -7.36
C TYR A 22 -7.42 9.85 -6.04
N ILE A 23 -6.68 10.30 -5.02
CA ILE A 23 -7.24 10.76 -3.74
C ILE A 23 -8.09 12.01 -3.95
N LYS A 24 -7.61 13.01 -4.71
CA LYS A 24 -8.37 14.23 -5.02
C LYS A 24 -9.68 13.92 -5.76
N GLN A 25 -9.66 12.92 -6.64
CA GLN A 25 -10.84 12.46 -7.40
C GLN A 25 -11.69 11.45 -6.61
N LYS A 26 -11.35 11.13 -5.35
CA LYS A 26 -12.01 10.14 -4.50
C LYS A 26 -12.13 8.73 -5.14
N LYS A 27 -11.19 8.39 -6.03
CA LYS A 27 -11.16 7.13 -6.79
C LYS A 27 -10.46 6.00 -6.01
N TYR A 28 -10.86 5.79 -4.76
CA TYR A 28 -10.17 4.89 -3.83
C TYR A 28 -10.25 3.41 -4.22
N LYS A 29 -11.38 2.96 -4.78
CA LYS A 29 -11.54 1.57 -5.27
C LYS A 29 -10.58 1.25 -6.41
N GLN A 30 -10.38 2.19 -7.34
CA GLN A 30 -9.41 2.04 -8.43
C GLN A 30 -7.98 2.02 -7.89
N LEU A 31 -7.68 2.89 -6.92
CA LEU A 31 -6.37 2.95 -6.27
C LEU A 31 -6.05 1.64 -5.52
N LYS A 32 -7.04 1.04 -4.84
CA LYS A 32 -6.92 -0.30 -4.25
C LYS A 32 -6.56 -1.36 -5.30
N GLN A 33 -7.27 -1.40 -6.43
CA GLN A 33 -6.98 -2.37 -7.51
C GLN A 33 -5.57 -2.19 -8.09
N ILE A 34 -5.13 -0.95 -8.26
CA ILE A 34 -3.77 -0.61 -8.70
C ILE A 34 -2.74 -1.19 -7.72
N TYR A 35 -2.90 -0.95 -6.41
CA TYR A 35 -1.95 -1.46 -5.43
C TYR A 35 -1.96 -2.99 -5.32
N LEU A 36 -3.11 -3.64 -5.50
CA LEU A 36 -3.19 -5.10 -5.59
C LEU A 36 -2.37 -5.63 -6.79
N LYS A 37 -2.49 -5.00 -7.96
CA LYS A 37 -1.66 -5.34 -9.13
C LYS A 37 -0.17 -5.10 -8.86
N LEU A 38 0.18 -3.98 -8.22
CA LEU A 38 1.55 -3.67 -7.85
C LEU A 38 2.16 -4.69 -6.89
N ILE A 39 1.40 -5.18 -5.91
CA ILE A 39 1.88 -6.22 -4.98
C ILE A 39 2.17 -7.54 -5.72
N ASN A 40 1.40 -7.87 -6.77
CA ASN A 40 1.67 -9.04 -7.60
C ASN A 40 2.96 -8.91 -8.41
N ILE A 41 3.31 -7.70 -8.86
CA ILE A 41 4.56 -7.41 -9.58
C ILE A 41 5.74 -7.29 -8.61
N SER A 42 5.49 -6.71 -7.44
CA SER A 42 6.49 -6.31 -6.46
C SER A 42 5.92 -6.29 -5.04
N LYS A 43 6.27 -7.31 -4.27
CA LYS A 43 5.94 -7.44 -2.85
C LYS A 43 6.87 -6.59 -1.97
N THR A 44 6.70 -5.27 -1.99
CA THR A 44 7.45 -4.35 -1.13
C THR A 44 6.62 -3.88 0.05
N ALA A 45 7.28 -3.61 1.19
CA ALA A 45 6.62 -3.10 2.38
C ALA A 45 5.82 -1.81 2.12
N VAL A 46 6.34 -0.92 1.27
CA VAL A 46 5.67 0.33 0.86
C VAL A 46 4.36 0.06 0.10
N ASN A 47 4.33 -0.91 -0.82
CA ASN A 47 3.12 -1.25 -1.56
C ASN A 47 2.03 -1.80 -0.63
N TYR A 48 2.42 -2.69 0.29
CA TYR A 48 1.52 -3.23 1.32
C TYR A 48 0.99 -2.14 2.25
N GLN A 49 1.87 -1.24 2.72
CA GLN A 49 1.49 -0.11 3.56
C GLN A 49 0.50 0.81 2.85
N ASN A 50 0.78 1.21 1.61
CA ASN A 50 -0.08 2.13 0.87
C ASN A 50 -1.45 1.51 0.59
N LEU A 51 -1.51 0.23 0.22
CA LEU A 51 -2.77 -0.49 0.09
C LEU A 51 -3.57 -0.45 1.40
N ALA A 52 -2.91 -0.79 2.51
CA ALA A 52 -3.54 -0.80 3.83
C ALA A 52 -4.08 0.58 4.23
N ILE A 53 -3.32 1.65 3.97
CA ILE A 53 -3.76 3.04 4.22
C ILE A 53 -5.03 3.36 3.42
N ILE A 54 -5.07 2.99 2.13
CA ILE A 54 -6.26 3.28 1.30
C ILE A 54 -7.49 2.53 1.82
N MET A 55 -7.32 1.27 2.17
CA MET A 55 -8.38 0.43 2.72
C MET A 55 -8.89 0.95 4.06
N PHE A 56 -7.99 1.39 4.94
CA PHE A 56 -8.31 1.86 6.29
C PHE A 56 -8.99 3.23 6.30
N ASN A 57 -8.41 4.20 5.59
CA ASN A 57 -8.84 5.60 5.67
C ASN A 57 -10.00 5.94 4.72
N TYR A 58 -10.13 5.23 3.59
CA TYR A 58 -11.05 5.66 2.53
C TYR A 58 -12.09 4.62 2.11
N LEU A 59 -11.90 3.34 2.43
CA LEU A 59 -12.83 2.28 2.04
C LEU A 59 -13.55 1.62 3.24
N ASP A 60 -13.19 2.02 4.47
CA ASP A 60 -13.68 1.43 5.73
C ASP A 60 -13.43 -0.09 5.85
N GLU A 61 -12.45 -0.62 5.10
CA GLU A 61 -12.09 -2.04 5.07
C GLU A 61 -11.05 -2.36 6.16
N LYS A 62 -11.34 -1.96 7.41
CA LYS A 62 -10.38 -1.94 8.52
C LYS A 62 -9.75 -3.31 8.80
N LYS A 63 -10.56 -4.38 8.83
CA LYS A 63 -10.06 -5.75 9.08
C LYS A 63 -9.08 -6.22 8.00
N GLN A 64 -9.38 -5.98 6.73
CA GLN A 64 -8.49 -6.36 5.64
C GLN A 64 -7.23 -5.49 5.61
N SER A 65 -7.36 -4.20 5.96
CA SER A 65 -6.20 -3.30 6.08
C SER A 65 -5.18 -3.81 7.11
N VAL A 66 -5.63 -4.29 8.27
CA VAL A 66 -4.76 -4.86 9.33
C VAL A 66 -3.92 -6.02 8.80
N TYR A 67 -4.51 -6.88 7.95
CA TYR A 67 -3.75 -7.96 7.30
C TYR A 67 -2.59 -7.41 6.47
N TYR A 68 -2.83 -6.41 5.61
CA TYR A 68 -1.79 -5.83 4.77
C TYR A 68 -0.76 -5.00 5.57
N PHE A 69 -1.18 -4.34 6.64
CA PHE A 69 -0.27 -3.70 7.59
C PHE A 69 0.69 -4.70 8.26
N LYS A 70 0.19 -5.89 8.66
CA LYS A 70 1.04 -6.97 9.17
C LYS A 70 2.05 -7.43 8.12
N GLN A 71 1.65 -7.58 6.85
CA GLN A 71 2.58 -7.91 5.76
C GLN A 71 3.65 -6.83 5.55
N ALA A 72 3.27 -5.55 5.64
CA ALA A 72 4.20 -4.43 5.49
C ALA A 72 5.31 -4.45 6.56
N ILE A 73 4.93 -4.59 7.84
CA ILE A 73 5.90 -4.67 8.96
C ILE A 73 6.75 -5.93 8.87
N LYS A 74 6.17 -7.07 8.46
CA LYS A 74 6.91 -8.32 8.28
C LYS A 74 8.03 -8.18 7.25
N LEU A 75 7.79 -7.41 6.17
CA LEU A 75 8.78 -7.16 5.13
C LEU A 75 9.78 -6.07 5.52
N ASN A 76 9.34 -5.02 6.22
CA ASN A 76 10.21 -3.98 6.72
C ASN A 76 9.77 -3.53 8.12
N PRO A 77 10.44 -3.99 9.19
CA PRO A 77 10.10 -3.60 10.55
C PRO A 77 10.51 -2.15 10.87
N ASN A 78 11.28 -1.50 10.01
CA ASN A 78 11.81 -0.14 10.19
C ASN A 78 11.09 0.88 9.29
N LEU A 79 9.84 0.62 8.90
CA LEU A 79 9.04 1.60 8.17
C LEU A 79 8.91 2.88 9.02
N PRO A 80 8.97 4.08 8.42
CA PRO A 80 8.82 5.34 9.18
C PRO A 80 7.51 5.41 9.96
N GLN A 81 6.45 4.77 9.46
CA GLN A 81 5.13 4.74 10.09
C GLN A 81 4.91 3.50 10.98
N VAL A 82 5.95 2.69 11.28
CA VAL A 82 5.79 1.40 11.96
C VAL A 82 5.04 1.49 13.29
N ASN A 83 5.29 2.51 14.11
CA ASN A 83 4.62 2.67 15.40
C ASN A 83 3.12 2.90 15.24
N ASN A 84 2.72 3.72 14.26
CA ASN A 84 1.31 3.93 13.94
C ASN A 84 0.65 2.64 13.43
N ILE A 85 1.35 1.91 12.57
CA ILE A 85 0.87 0.63 12.05
C ILE A 85 0.69 -0.40 13.17
N LYS A 86 1.64 -0.50 14.11
CA LYS A 86 1.54 -1.38 15.29
C LYS A 86 0.33 -1.02 16.16
N ASN A 87 0.07 0.26 16.39
CA ASN A 87 -1.09 0.73 17.14
C ASN A 87 -2.41 0.35 16.45
N ILE A 88 -2.48 0.52 15.12
CA ILE A 88 -3.64 0.07 14.34
C ILE A 88 -3.82 -1.44 14.48
N ILE A 89 -2.75 -2.22 14.31
CA ILE A 89 -2.82 -3.69 14.44
C ILE A 89 -3.35 -4.08 15.81
N LYS A 90 -2.85 -3.48 16.90
CA LYS A 90 -3.30 -3.77 18.27
C LYS A 90 -4.76 -3.41 18.51
N ARG A 91 -5.25 -2.32 17.93
CA ARG A 91 -6.64 -1.85 18.10
C ARG A 91 -7.67 -2.73 17.38
N TYR A 92 -7.25 -3.46 16.35
CA TYR A 92 -8.10 -4.26 15.49
C TYR A 92 -7.65 -5.74 15.44
N GLN A 93 -6.95 -6.19 16.47
CA GLN A 93 -6.56 -7.60 16.68
C GLN A 93 -7.71 -8.39 17.29
#